data_AF-A0A848TWB3-F1
#
_entry.id   AF-A0A848TWB3-F1
#
_cell.length_a   1.000
_cell.length_b   1.000
_cell.length_c   1.000
_cell.angle_alpha   90.00
_cell.angle_beta   90.00
_cell.angle_gamma   90.00
#
_symmetry.space_group_name_H-M   'P 1'
#
loop_
_entity.id
_entity.type
_entity.pdbx_description
1 polymer ?
#
loop_
_entity_poly.entity_id
_entity_poly.type
_entity_poly.pdbx_seq_one_letter_code
_entity_poly.pdbx_strand_id
1 'polypeptide(L)'
;MRTSDIKDGPLRPVQNQQETADQYIGVVARLCDRHRIVVCKDAIQWILQARRGERHGQPRWEGLHYCRTSEALSRLCHTVCGRIDPAAMAILLALPAQIGGAA
;
A
#
# COMPACT_ATOMS: atom_id res chain seq x y z
N MET A 1 -9.31 43.21 -18.59
CA MET A 1 -9.22 42.84 -17.16
C MET A 1 -10.55 42.23 -16.74
N ARG A 2 -10.61 40.90 -16.63
CA ARG A 2 -11.71 40.18 -15.97
C ARG A 2 -11.15 38.83 -15.54
N THR A 3 -10.78 38.77 -14.26
CA THR A 3 -10.32 37.59 -13.56
C THR A 3 -11.49 36.61 -13.45
N SER A 4 -11.33 35.42 -14.03
CA SER A 4 -12.21 34.30 -13.76
C SER A 4 -11.48 33.40 -12.77
N ASP A 5 -11.88 33.52 -11.51
CA ASP A 5 -11.55 32.64 -10.41
C ASP A 5 -11.82 31.17 -10.77
N ILE A 6 -10.75 30.42 -11.07
CA ILE A 6 -10.79 28.96 -11.03
C ILE A 6 -10.71 28.60 -9.55
N LYS A 7 -11.84 28.12 -9.01
CA LYS A 7 -11.88 27.51 -7.68
C LYS A 7 -11.09 26.21 -7.75
N ASP A 8 -9.83 26.24 -7.32
CA ASP A 8 -9.05 25.06 -6.94
C ASP A 8 -9.77 24.36 -5.77
N GLY A 9 -10.73 23.50 -6.09
CA GLY A 9 -11.21 22.49 -5.16
C GLY A 9 -10.05 21.54 -4.82
N PRO A 10 -9.99 20.96 -3.62
CA PRO A 10 -8.85 20.12 -3.24
C PRO A 10 -8.70 19.00 -4.26
N LEU A 11 -7.57 19.00 -4.98
CA LEU A 11 -7.20 17.95 -5.91
C LEU A 11 -7.22 16.64 -5.13
N ARG A 12 -8.24 15.80 -5.37
CA ARG A 12 -8.22 14.44 -4.86
C ARG A 12 -6.96 13.81 -5.45
N PRO A 13 -6.06 13.23 -4.63
CA PRO A 13 -4.90 12.52 -5.16
C PRO A 13 -5.36 11.53 -6.23
N VAL A 14 -4.80 11.65 -7.44
CA VAL A 14 -5.17 10.79 -8.57
C VAL A 14 -4.77 9.36 -8.19
N GLN A 15 -5.77 8.54 -7.86
CA GLN A 15 -5.56 7.15 -7.51
C GLN A 15 -4.96 6.42 -8.71
N ASN A 16 -3.76 5.86 -8.53
CA ASN A 16 -3.05 5.18 -9.60
C ASN A 16 -3.33 3.68 -9.55
N GLN A 17 -3.47 3.04 -10.72
CA GLN A 17 -3.62 1.59 -10.84
C GLN A 17 -2.27 0.87 -10.89
N GLN A 18 -1.15 1.60 -10.96
CA GLN A 18 0.19 1.01 -10.92
C GLN A 18 0.58 0.64 -9.48
N GLU A 19 0.79 -0.65 -9.22
CA GLU A 19 1.14 -1.19 -7.89
C GLU A 19 2.40 -0.57 -7.26
N THR A 20 3.29 0.02 -8.07
CA THR A 20 4.53 0.66 -7.62
C THR A 20 4.39 2.16 -7.32
N ALA A 21 3.25 2.75 -7.65
CA ALA A 21 2.97 4.17 -7.42
C ALA A 21 2.67 4.44 -5.93
N ASP A 22 3.04 5.62 -5.45
CA ASP A 22 2.80 5.98 -4.04
C ASP A 22 1.32 6.03 -3.68
N GLN A 23 0.49 6.54 -4.58
CA GLN A 23 -0.98 6.67 -4.43
C GLN A 23 -1.73 5.49 -5.06
N TYR A 24 -1.13 4.29 -5.01
CA TYR A 24 -1.77 3.08 -5.52
C TYR A 24 -3.06 2.78 -4.73
N ILE A 25 -4.15 2.49 -5.44
CA ILE A 25 -5.47 2.30 -4.81
C ILE A 25 -5.55 1.06 -3.90
N GLY A 26 -4.72 0.04 -4.18
CA GLY A 26 -4.70 -1.20 -3.41
C GLY A 26 -3.89 -1.15 -2.11
N VAL A 27 -3.49 0.03 -1.61
CA VAL A 27 -2.77 0.12 -0.33
C VAL A 27 -3.68 -0.29 0.82
N VAL A 28 -3.28 -1.33 1.55
CA VAL A 28 -3.99 -1.87 2.72
C VAL A 28 -3.53 -1.15 3.98
N ALA A 29 -2.22 -1.05 4.17
CA ALA A 29 -1.62 -0.45 5.35
C ALA A 29 -0.21 0.06 5.03
N ARG A 30 0.16 1.21 5.60
CA ARG A 30 1.56 1.68 5.64
C ARG A 30 2.15 1.24 6.98
N LEU A 31 3.08 0.30 6.95
CA LEU A 31 3.67 -0.30 8.16
C LEU A 31 4.64 0.66 8.85
N CYS A 32 5.36 1.42 8.03
CA CYS A 32 6.24 2.53 8.41
C CYS A 32 6.56 3.35 7.13
N ASP A 33 7.42 4.36 7.22
CA ASP A 33 7.80 5.21 6.08
C ASP A 33 8.46 4.44 4.92
N ARG A 34 8.99 3.24 5.19
CA ARG A 34 9.76 2.44 4.23
C ARG A 34 9.03 1.21 3.74
N HIS A 35 7.94 0.78 4.39
CA HIS A 35 7.26 -0.47 4.06
C HIS A 35 5.75 -0.31 4.07
N ARG A 36 5.09 -0.97 3.12
CA ARG A 36 3.62 -0.99 3.01
C ARG A 36 3.14 -2.35 2.54
N ILE A 37 1.87 -2.62 2.82
CA ILE A 37 1.13 -3.75 2.29
C ILE A 37 0.18 -3.22 1.23
N VAL A 38 0.17 -3.87 0.07
CA VAL A 38 -0.84 -3.63 -0.96
C VAL A 38 -1.53 -4.94 -1.34
N VAL A 39 -2.76 -4.85 -1.87
CA VAL A 39 -3.40 -5.95 -2.60
C VAL A 39 -2.98 -5.85 -4.06
N CYS A 40 -2.63 -6.98 -4.69
CA CYS A 40 -2.38 -6.96 -6.13
C CYS A 40 -3.63 -6.54 -6.92
N LYS A 41 -3.47 -6.09 -8.16
CA LYS A 41 -4.57 -5.63 -9.02
C LYS A 41 -5.71 -6.68 -9.18
N ASP A 42 -5.37 -7.97 -9.10
CA ASP A 42 -6.31 -9.08 -9.31
C ASP A 42 -6.95 -9.56 -7.98
N ALA A 43 -6.64 -8.93 -6.85
CA ALA A 43 -7.19 -9.25 -5.53
C ALA A 43 -7.00 -10.71 -5.05
N ILE A 44 -5.92 -11.37 -5.50
CA ILE A 44 -5.60 -12.77 -5.14
C ILE A 44 -4.41 -12.93 -4.20
N GLN A 45 -3.66 -11.86 -3.93
CA GLN A 45 -2.50 -11.87 -3.04
C GLN A 45 -2.21 -10.49 -2.47
N TRP A 46 -1.61 -10.46 -1.28
CA TRP A 46 -0.97 -9.29 -0.71
C TRP A 46 0.49 -9.20 -1.16
N ILE A 47 1.00 -7.98 -1.28
CA ILE A 47 2.37 -7.68 -1.61
C ILE A 47 2.95 -6.80 -0.50
N LEU A 48 3.97 -7.30 0.20
CA LEU A 48 4.80 -6.48 1.07
C LEU A 48 5.80 -5.73 0.17
N GLN A 49 5.73 -4.40 0.19
CA GLN A 49 6.57 -3.54 -0.61
C GLN A 49 7.53 -2.74 0.24
N ALA A 50 8.69 -2.41 -0.32
CA ALA A 50 9.62 -1.44 0.23
C ALA A 50 9.75 -0.21 -0.67
N ARG A 51 9.99 0.94 -0.05
CA ARG A 51 10.37 2.16 -0.78
C ARG A 51 11.79 2.01 -1.30
N ARG A 52 11.97 2.22 -2.61
CA ARG A 52 13.24 2.10 -3.34
C ARG A 52 13.45 3.36 -4.18
N GLY A 53 13.77 4.43 -3.48
CA GLY A 53 14.04 5.74 -4.06
C GLY A 53 12.78 6.48 -4.50
N GLU A 54 12.97 7.38 -5.46
CA GLU A 54 11.95 8.28 -5.97
C GLU A 54 12.01 8.34 -7.48
N ARG A 55 10.84 8.52 -8.11
CA ARG A 55 10.71 8.74 -9.54
C ARG A 55 9.79 9.94 -9.75
N HIS A 56 10.27 10.97 -10.44
CA HIS A 56 9.53 12.23 -10.65
C HIS A 56 9.05 12.88 -9.34
N GLY A 57 9.90 12.86 -8.30
CA GLY A 57 9.57 13.44 -6.98
C GLY A 57 8.53 12.66 -6.18
N GLN A 58 8.17 11.45 -6.62
CA GLN A 58 7.24 10.57 -5.91
C GLN A 58 7.94 9.29 -5.43
N PRO A 59 7.61 8.77 -4.24
CA PRO A 59 8.13 7.49 -3.77
C PRO A 59 7.90 6.37 -4.79
N ARG A 60 8.96 5.64 -5.12
CA ARG A 60 8.87 4.41 -5.91
C ARG A 60 8.83 3.21 -4.96
N TRP A 61 7.84 2.36 -5.13
CA TRP A 61 7.68 1.14 -4.34
C TRP A 61 8.05 -0.09 -5.16
N GLU A 62 8.61 -1.09 -4.49
CA GLU A 62 9.02 -2.37 -5.09
C GLU A 62 8.52 -3.54 -4.25
N GLY A 63 8.01 -4.58 -4.90
CA GLY A 63 7.55 -5.81 -4.24
C GLY A 63 8.70 -6.62 -3.66
N LEU A 64 8.62 -6.94 -2.37
CA LEU A 64 9.57 -7.82 -1.69
C LEU A 64 9.04 -9.25 -1.57
N HIS A 65 7.79 -9.38 -1.13
CA HIS A 65 7.16 -10.68 -0.87
C HIS A 65 5.71 -10.66 -1.31
N TYR A 66 5.23 -11.82 -1.74
CA TYR A 66 3.88 -12.06 -2.25
C TYR A 66 3.25 -13.15 -1.40
N CYS A 67 2.11 -12.87 -0.77
CA CYS A 67 1.51 -13.75 0.22
C CYS A 67 0.02 -13.90 -0.03
N ARG A 68 -0.47 -15.15 0.10
CA ARG A 68 -1.91 -15.44 0.06
C ARG A 68 -2.52 -15.62 1.43
N THR A 69 -1.72 -15.78 2.49
CA THR A 69 -2.21 -15.95 3.87
C THR A 69 -1.76 -14.80 4.76
N SER A 70 -2.63 -14.37 5.68
CA SER A 70 -2.34 -13.27 6.61
C SER A 70 -1.24 -13.65 7.61
N GLU A 71 -1.16 -14.93 7.99
CA GLU A 71 -0.10 -15.46 8.84
C GLU A 71 1.29 -15.28 8.21
N ALA A 72 1.47 -15.73 6.96
CA ALA A 72 2.75 -15.59 6.26
C ALA A 72 3.13 -14.12 6.06
N LEU A 73 2.14 -13.29 5.70
CA LEU A 73 2.33 -11.84 5.57
C LEU A 73 2.77 -11.21 6.90
N SER A 74 2.11 -11.55 8.00
CA SER A 74 2.42 -11.01 9.32
C SER A 74 3.84 -11.36 9.77
N ARG A 75 4.24 -12.63 9.62
CA ARG A 75 5.61 -13.09 9.91
C ARG A 75 6.67 -12.31 9.12
N LEU A 76 6.42 -12.06 7.84
CA LEU A 76 7.33 -11.29 6.99
C LEU A 76 7.35 -9.81 7.37
N CYS A 77 6.20 -9.21 7.70
CA CYS A 77 6.13 -7.83 8.18
C CYS A 77 6.98 -7.65 9.44
N HIS A 78 6.89 -8.55 10.41
CA HIS A 78 7.72 -8.53 11.62
C HIS A 78 9.21 -8.69 11.30
N THR A 79 9.56 -9.61 10.40
CA THR A 79 10.95 -9.84 9.99
C THR A 79 11.58 -8.63 9.28
N VAL A 80 10.81 -7.95 8.44
CA VAL A 80 11.32 -6.90 7.54
C VAL A 80 11.23 -5.50 8.14
N CYS A 81 10.14 -5.18 8.87
CA CYS A 81 9.88 -3.80 9.29
C CYS A 81 10.56 -3.41 10.60
N GLY A 82 10.92 -4.38 11.44
CA GLY A 82 11.45 -4.16 12.80
C GLY A 82 10.39 -3.59 13.75
N ARG A 83 9.89 -2.38 13.46
CA ARG A 83 8.77 -1.73 14.15
C ARG A 83 7.66 -1.42 13.15
N ILE A 84 6.44 -1.81 13.52
CA ILE A 84 5.21 -1.60 12.74
C ILE A 84 4.36 -0.57 13.48
N ASP A 85 3.78 0.36 12.74
CA ASP A 85 2.82 1.33 13.26
C ASP A 85 1.64 0.60 13.94
N PRO A 86 1.21 1.02 15.15
CA PRO A 86 0.13 0.33 15.86
C PRO A 86 -1.20 0.27 15.10
N ALA A 87 -1.56 1.30 14.33
CA ALA A 87 -2.77 1.29 13.52
C ALA A 87 -2.62 0.32 12.35
N ALA A 88 -1.44 0.25 11.73
CA ALA A 88 -1.15 -0.74 10.69
C ALA A 88 -1.16 -2.18 11.25
N MET A 89 -0.71 -2.39 12.48
CA MET A 89 -0.79 -3.68 13.17
C MET A 89 -2.24 -4.10 13.39
N ALA A 90 -3.12 -3.19 13.80
CA ALA A 90 -4.54 -3.48 13.95
C ALA A 90 -5.18 -3.93 12.63
N ILE A 91 -4.81 -3.28 11.51
CA ILE A 91 -5.28 -3.69 10.16
C ILE A 91 -4.74 -5.09 9.81
N LEU A 92 -3.45 -5.35 10.06
CA LEU A 92 -2.82 -6.64 9.78
C LEU A 92 -3.49 -7.80 10.52
N LEU A 93 -3.86 -7.58 11.79
CA LEU A 93 -4.58 -8.56 12.61
C LEU A 93 -6.04 -8.79 12.17
N ALA A 94 -6.64 -7.80 11.50
CA ALA A 94 -8.01 -7.88 10.99
C ALA A 94 -8.10 -8.49 9.57
N LEU A 95 -6.97 -8.84 8.94
CA LEU A 95 -6.98 -9.46 7.62
C LEU A 95 -7.59 -10.87 7.65
N PRO A 96 -8.33 -11.28 6.60
CA PRO A 96 -8.81 -12.65 6.50
C PRO A 96 -7.63 -13.64 6.47
N ALA A 97 -7.87 -14.88 6.88
CA ALA A 97 -6.83 -15.91 6.89
C ALA A 97 -6.19 -16.14 5.51
N GLN A 98 -6.97 -16.00 4.43
CA GLN A 98 -6.53 -16.14 3.05
C GLN A 98 -7.21 -15.12 2.12
N ILE A 99 -6.51 -14.67 1.09
CA ILE A 99 -7.03 -13.82 0.01
C ILE A 99 -7.19 -14.60 -1.30
N GLY A 100 -8.20 -14.23 -2.09
CA GLY A 100 -8.51 -14.88 -3.38
C GLY A 100 -8.98 -16.33 -3.25
N GLY A 101 -9.46 -16.75 -2.07
CA GLY A 101 -10.23 -17.99 -1.93
C GLY A 101 -11.66 -17.75 -2.36
N ALA A 102 -12.19 -18.58 -3.26
CA ALA A 102 -13.64 -18.64 -3.48
C ALA A 102 -14.32 -19.02 -2.16
N ALA A 103 -15.38 -18.30 -1.82
CA ALA A 103 -16.27 -18.65 -0.70
C ALA A 103 -16.99 -19.97 -0.98
#